data_AF-A0A244E684-F1
#
_entry.id   AF-A0A244E684-F1
#
_cell.length_a   1.000
_cell.length_b   1.000
_cell.length_c   1.000
_cell.angle_alpha   90.00
_cell.angle_beta   90.00
_cell.angle_gamma   90.00
#
_symmetry.space_group_name_H-M   'P 1'
#
loop_
_entity.id
_entity.type
_entity.pdbx_description
1 polymer ?
#
loop_
_entity_poly.entity_id
_entity_poly.type
_entity_poly.pdbx_seq_one_letter_code
_entity_poly.pdbx_strand_id
1 'polypeptide(L)'
;MDVLGGKAGANSRFTKNSGTPSAVELGDTDLVTCAPGDVIRIQGSAGGGQGNPFEREIEKVRDDVRAGFVSLGRACEAQGVVVDATGSVDEAATQALRARQPQPESHFDFGPGRERFESVWTLARYATLTRILTEIPAYLWSNALTSAEQHRRVDRAVRLEDLATCTKPPPPACQAHEVREAGWA
;
A
#
# COMPACT_ATOMS: atom_id res chain seq x y z
N MET A 1 4.59 -3.80 9.89
CA MET A 1 6.00 -3.43 9.68
C MET A 1 6.79 -4.71 9.75
N ASP A 2 7.44 -5.07 8.67
CA ASP A 2 8.42 -6.14 8.54
C ASP A 2 9.84 -5.60 8.77
N VAL A 3 10.83 -6.49 8.84
CA VAL A 3 12.23 -6.13 9.09
C VAL A 3 13.13 -7.08 8.28
N LEU A 4 14.32 -6.62 7.88
CA LEU A 4 15.35 -7.41 7.17
C LEU A 4 14.87 -7.95 5.81
N GLY A 5 14.07 -7.18 5.05
CA GLY A 5 13.58 -7.60 3.74
C GLY A 5 12.39 -8.57 3.76
N GLY A 6 11.70 -8.65 4.90
CA GLY A 6 10.38 -9.28 4.97
C GLY A 6 9.34 -8.51 4.14
N LYS A 7 8.18 -9.13 3.92
CA LYS A 7 7.06 -8.47 3.23
C LYS A 7 6.06 -7.92 4.23
N ALA A 8 5.43 -6.79 3.85
CA ALA A 8 4.37 -6.20 4.65
C ALA A 8 3.20 -7.18 4.81
N GLY A 9 2.67 -7.25 6.02
CA GLY A 9 1.47 -8.04 6.32
C GLY A 9 0.25 -7.52 5.58
N ALA A 10 -0.72 -8.40 5.35
CA ALA A 10 -2.00 -7.99 4.78
C ALA A 10 -2.73 -7.03 5.73
N ASN A 11 -3.33 -5.98 5.16
CA ASN A 11 -4.19 -5.06 5.90
C ASN A 11 -5.48 -5.77 6.34
N SER A 12 -6.04 -5.32 7.45
CA SER A 12 -7.37 -5.75 7.87
C SER A 12 -8.42 -5.31 6.84
N ARG A 13 -9.41 -6.17 6.61
CA ARG A 13 -10.49 -5.94 5.67
C ARG A 13 -11.84 -6.25 6.31
N PHE A 14 -12.79 -5.35 6.18
CA PHE A 14 -14.14 -5.50 6.73
C PHE A 14 -15.12 -5.38 5.57
N THR A 15 -15.78 -6.47 5.24
CA THR A 15 -16.63 -6.53 4.04
C THR A 15 -17.98 -7.11 4.39
N LYS A 16 -19.05 -6.45 3.96
CA LYS A 16 -20.42 -6.97 3.98
C LYS A 16 -20.69 -7.73 2.69
N ASN A 17 -21.35 -8.89 2.79
CA ASN A 17 -21.71 -9.78 1.68
C ASN A 17 -20.54 -10.12 0.75
N SER A 18 -19.37 -10.38 1.33
CA SER A 18 -18.16 -10.71 0.58
C SER A 18 -18.39 -11.87 -0.39
N GLY A 19 -18.03 -11.67 -1.67
CA GLY A 19 -18.17 -12.69 -2.72
C GLY A 19 -19.52 -12.69 -3.44
N THR A 20 -20.41 -11.73 -3.15
CA THR A 20 -21.67 -11.54 -3.87
C THR A 20 -21.67 -10.22 -4.66
N PRO A 21 -22.62 -10.02 -5.59
CA PRO A 21 -22.80 -8.73 -6.27
C PRO A 21 -23.16 -7.57 -5.32
N SER A 22 -23.63 -7.87 -4.10
CA SER A 22 -23.96 -6.89 -3.07
C SER A 22 -22.81 -6.64 -2.08
N ALA A 23 -21.58 -7.04 -2.44
CA ALA A 23 -20.41 -6.85 -1.59
C ALA A 23 -20.11 -5.36 -1.36
N VAL A 24 -19.96 -4.97 -0.09
CA VAL A 24 -19.62 -3.59 0.30
C VAL A 24 -18.39 -3.62 1.21
N GLU A 25 -17.38 -2.83 0.87
CA GLU A 25 -16.22 -2.62 1.73
C GLU A 25 -16.55 -1.56 2.78
N LEU A 26 -16.43 -1.93 4.05
CA LEU A 26 -16.85 -1.12 5.19
C LEU A 26 -15.73 -0.23 5.71
N GLY A 27 -14.47 -0.56 5.42
CA GLY A 27 -13.32 0.18 5.96
C GLY A 27 -13.33 0.22 7.49
N ASP A 28 -12.96 1.37 8.05
CA ASP A 28 -12.96 1.64 9.50
C ASP A 28 -14.29 2.28 9.93
N THR A 29 -15.38 1.51 9.80
CA THR A 29 -16.74 1.97 10.14
C THR A 29 -17.24 1.28 11.41
N ASP A 30 -17.54 2.07 12.44
CA ASP A 30 -18.03 1.58 13.74
C ASP A 30 -19.48 1.05 13.70
N LEU A 31 -20.32 1.62 12.83
CA LEU A 31 -21.74 1.28 12.74
C LEU A 31 -22.12 0.78 11.35
N VAL A 32 -22.56 -0.47 11.27
CA VAL A 32 -22.95 -1.11 10.01
C VAL A 32 -24.43 -1.47 10.05
N THR A 33 -25.22 -0.93 9.14
CA THR A 33 -26.63 -1.30 8.99
C THR A 33 -26.74 -2.65 8.27
N CYS A 34 -27.35 -3.63 8.93
CA CYS A 34 -27.56 -4.99 8.41
C CYS A 34 -29.05 -5.29 8.26
N ALA A 35 -29.41 -5.89 7.12
CA ALA A 35 -30.69 -6.52 6.88
C ALA A 35 -30.58 -8.04 7.18
N PRO A 36 -31.71 -8.73 7.41
CA PRO A 36 -31.70 -10.19 7.56
C PRO A 36 -31.03 -10.87 6.37
N GLY A 37 -30.08 -11.77 6.65
CA GLY A 37 -29.32 -12.51 5.64
C GLY A 37 -28.00 -11.86 5.20
N ASP A 38 -27.70 -10.64 5.66
CA ASP A 38 -26.40 -10.02 5.41
C ASP A 38 -25.28 -10.73 6.19
N VAL A 39 -24.14 -10.94 5.53
CA VAL A 39 -22.96 -11.61 6.11
C VAL A 39 -21.82 -10.63 6.24
N ILE A 40 -21.32 -10.42 7.45
CA ILE A 40 -20.11 -9.62 7.70
C ILE A 40 -18.89 -10.53 7.73
N ARG A 41 -17.91 -10.24 6.87
CA ARG A 41 -16.60 -10.88 6.88
C ARG A 41 -15.59 -9.90 7.47
N ILE A 42 -14.93 -10.34 8.54
CA ILE A 42 -13.84 -9.63 9.18
C ILE A 42 -12.55 -10.40 8.90
N GLN A 43 -11.59 -9.74 8.27
CA GLN A 43 -10.26 -10.26 8.04
C GLN A 43 -9.30 -9.42 8.88
N GLY A 44 -8.71 -10.04 9.90
CA GLY A 44 -7.70 -9.38 10.73
C GLY A 44 -6.46 -9.01 9.92
N SER A 45 -5.68 -8.06 10.43
CA SER A 45 -4.37 -7.77 9.87
C SER A 45 -3.43 -8.95 10.11
N ALA A 46 -2.53 -9.18 9.15
CA ALA A 46 -1.42 -10.09 9.34
C ALA A 46 -0.19 -9.32 9.84
N GLY A 47 0.64 -9.97 10.66
CA GLY A 47 1.96 -9.44 11.01
C GLY A 47 2.87 -9.29 9.78
N GLY A 48 3.84 -8.38 9.85
CA GLY A 48 4.90 -8.29 8.84
C GLY A 48 5.85 -9.50 8.95
N GLY A 49 6.39 -9.93 7.81
CA GLY A 49 7.41 -10.98 7.79
C GLY A 49 8.75 -10.50 8.35
N GLN A 50 9.68 -11.42 8.59
CA GLN A 50 11.07 -11.10 8.91
C GLN A 50 11.99 -11.85 7.97
N GLY A 51 13.00 -11.15 7.45
CA GLY A 51 14.00 -11.75 6.56
C GLY A 51 13.50 -11.94 5.13
N ASN A 52 14.42 -12.25 4.22
CA ASN A 52 14.09 -12.55 2.83
C ASN A 52 13.21 -13.83 2.75
N PRO A 53 11.99 -13.75 2.20
CA PRO A 53 11.11 -14.92 2.04
C PRO A 53 11.74 -16.07 1.25
N PHE A 54 12.65 -15.77 0.32
CA PHE A 54 13.30 -16.78 -0.53
C PHE A 54 14.45 -17.51 0.16
N GLU A 55 14.88 -17.04 1.34
CA GLU A 55 15.91 -17.71 2.16
C GLU A 55 15.31 -18.73 3.14
N ARG A 56 13.97 -18.73 3.31
CA ARG A 56 13.29 -19.69 4.18
C ARG A 56 13.55 -21.13 3.71
N GLU A 57 13.77 -22.04 4.66
CA GLU A 57 13.94 -23.47 4.40
C GLU A 57 12.72 -24.03 3.64
N ILE A 58 12.98 -24.73 2.54
CA ILE A 58 11.96 -25.30 1.64
C ILE A 58 11.05 -26.27 2.42
N GLU A 59 11.64 -27.11 3.26
CA GLU A 59 10.93 -28.10 4.07
C GLU A 59 9.88 -27.46 4.99
N LYS A 60 10.23 -26.34 5.63
CA LYS A 60 9.28 -25.58 6.46
C LYS A 60 8.12 -25.02 5.65
N VAL A 61 8.39 -24.51 4.45
CA VAL A 61 7.33 -24.01 3.55
C VAL A 61 6.41 -25.15 3.09
N ARG A 62 6.96 -26.32 2.77
CA ARG A 62 6.16 -27.50 2.45
C ARG A 62 5.27 -27.90 3.63
N ASP A 63 5.81 -27.91 4.84
CA ASP A 63 5.05 -28.27 6.04
C ASP A 63 3.93 -27.25 6.33
N ASP A 64 4.20 -25.95 6.14
CA ASP A 64 3.20 -24.88 6.22
C ASP A 64 2.07 -25.07 5.19
N VAL A 65 2.40 -25.52 3.98
CA VAL A 65 1.43 -25.86 2.93
C VAL A 65 0.60 -27.08 3.31
N ARG A 66 1.24 -28.14 3.79
CA ARG A 66 0.55 -29.38 4.23
C ARG A 66 -0.37 -29.12 5.42
N ALA A 67 0.01 -28.22 6.32
CA ALA A 67 -0.81 -27.79 7.44
C ALA A 67 -1.94 -26.82 7.06
N GLY A 68 -2.00 -26.36 5.80
CA GLY A 68 -3.03 -25.45 5.31
C GLY A 68 -2.85 -23.99 5.74
N PHE A 69 -1.70 -23.62 6.32
CA PHE A 69 -1.39 -22.23 6.66
C PHE A 69 -1.05 -21.41 5.41
N VAL A 70 -0.48 -22.05 4.39
CA VAL A 70 -0.06 -21.43 3.14
C VAL A 70 -0.68 -22.18 1.97
N SER A 71 -1.29 -21.47 1.01
CA SER A 71 -1.78 -22.09 -0.22
C SER A 71 -0.63 -22.42 -1.18
N LEU A 72 -0.82 -23.39 -2.08
CA LEU A 72 0.16 -23.75 -3.11
C LEU A 72 0.62 -22.53 -3.93
N GLY A 73 -0.33 -21.67 -4.33
CA GLY A 73 -0.02 -20.43 -5.05
C GLY A 73 0.81 -19.46 -4.22
N ARG A 74 0.46 -19.26 -2.94
CA ARG A 74 1.23 -18.38 -2.03
C ARG A 74 2.64 -18.92 -1.77
N ALA A 75 2.82 -20.24 -1.67
CA ALA A 75 4.15 -20.84 -1.52
C ALA A 75 5.06 -20.49 -2.70
N CYS A 76 4.53 -20.57 -3.92
CA CYS A 76 5.25 -20.23 -5.13
C CYS A 76 5.53 -18.72 -5.23
N GLU A 77 4.51 -17.88 -5.08
CA GLU A 77 4.63 -16.42 -5.29
C GLU A 77 5.41 -15.71 -4.17
N ALA A 78 5.19 -16.10 -2.91
CA ALA A 78 5.70 -15.36 -1.77
C ALA A 78 6.98 -15.97 -1.17
N GLN A 79 7.18 -17.28 -1.26
CA GLN A 79 8.35 -17.98 -0.69
C GLN A 79 9.26 -18.61 -1.76
N GLY A 80 8.82 -18.57 -3.02
CA GLY A 80 9.53 -19.13 -4.16
C GLY A 80 9.65 -20.66 -4.15
N VAL A 81 8.75 -21.36 -3.46
CA VAL A 81 8.75 -22.82 -3.35
C VAL A 81 7.61 -23.40 -4.17
N VAL A 82 7.94 -24.28 -5.11
CA VAL A 82 6.96 -24.96 -5.94
C VAL A 82 6.60 -26.28 -5.28
N VAL A 83 5.36 -26.38 -4.80
CA VAL A 83 4.80 -27.60 -4.20
C VAL A 83 3.65 -28.07 -5.09
N ASP A 84 3.59 -29.37 -5.36
CA ASP A 84 2.49 -29.97 -6.11
C ASP A 84 1.28 -30.30 -5.22
N ALA A 85 0.19 -30.78 -5.84
CA ALA A 85 -1.03 -31.15 -5.13
C ALA A 85 -0.86 -32.36 -4.18
N THR A 86 0.21 -33.14 -4.34
CA THR A 86 0.54 -34.27 -3.46
C THR A 86 1.38 -33.84 -2.26
N GLY A 87 1.82 -32.58 -2.23
CA GLY A 87 2.69 -32.04 -1.20
C GLY A 87 4.17 -32.38 -1.41
N SER A 88 4.56 -32.71 -2.65
CA SER A 88 5.96 -32.89 -3.06
C SER A 88 6.54 -31.57 -3.57
N VAL A 89 7.82 -31.33 -3.32
CA VAL A 89 8.52 -30.12 -3.76
C VAL A 89 9.19 -30.37 -5.11
N ASP A 90 9.04 -29.44 -6.06
CA ASP A 90 9.86 -29.37 -7.26
C ASP A 90 11.13 -28.55 -6.96
N GLU A 91 12.23 -29.24 -6.67
CA GLU A 91 13.50 -28.60 -6.32
C GLU A 91 14.09 -27.79 -7.48
N ALA A 92 13.98 -28.29 -8.70
CA ALA A 92 14.55 -27.63 -9.88
C ALA A 92 13.81 -26.33 -10.19
N ALA A 93 12.47 -26.36 -10.16
CA ALA A 93 11.66 -25.16 -10.34
C ALA A 93 11.85 -24.17 -9.19
N THR A 94 11.94 -24.65 -7.94
CA THR A 94 12.19 -23.83 -6.76
C THR A 94 13.53 -23.10 -6.85
N GLN A 95 14.62 -23.79 -7.21
CA GLN A 95 15.94 -23.18 -7.38
C GLN A 95 15.94 -22.14 -8.51
N ALA A 96 15.36 -22.47 -9.67
CA ALA A 96 15.27 -21.55 -10.79
C ALA A 96 14.47 -20.29 -10.44
N LEU A 97 13.40 -20.44 -9.66
CA LEU A 97 12.55 -19.32 -9.24
C LEU A 97 13.30 -18.43 -8.24
N ARG A 98 13.93 -19.01 -7.21
CA ARG A 98 14.74 -18.25 -6.23
C ARG A 98 15.94 -17.55 -6.87
N ALA A 99 16.60 -18.17 -7.85
CA ALA A 99 17.74 -17.57 -8.54
C ALA A 99 17.36 -16.34 -9.40
N ARG A 100 16.09 -16.21 -9.81
CA ARG A 100 15.58 -15.08 -10.60
C ARG A 100 15.05 -13.95 -9.75
N GLN A 101 14.92 -14.13 -8.44
CA GLN A 101 14.31 -13.12 -7.58
C GLN A 101 15.36 -12.08 -7.17
N PRO A 102 15.04 -10.78 -7.32
CA PRO A 102 15.92 -9.73 -6.85
C PRO A 102 16.05 -9.79 -5.32
N GLN A 103 17.22 -9.43 -4.82
CA GLN A 103 17.41 -9.23 -3.39
C GLN A 103 16.60 -8.00 -2.95
N PRO A 104 15.98 -8.01 -1.76
CA PRO A 104 15.24 -6.87 -1.27
C PRO A 104 16.17 -5.64 -1.17
N GLU A 105 15.80 -4.56 -1.84
CA GLU A 105 16.59 -3.32 -1.92
C GLU A 105 16.45 -2.45 -0.66
N SER A 106 15.41 -2.65 0.15
CA SER A 106 15.12 -1.87 1.35
C SER A 106 15.04 -2.75 2.60
N HIS A 107 15.31 -2.11 3.75
CA HIS A 107 15.22 -2.78 5.05
C HIS A 107 13.77 -3.00 5.51
N PHE A 108 12.85 -2.19 4.99
CA PHE A 108 11.42 -2.18 5.33
C PHE A 108 10.60 -2.21 4.05
N ASP A 109 9.61 -3.10 4.00
CA ASP A 109 8.46 -3.05 3.12
C ASP A 109 7.30 -2.38 3.87
N PHE A 110 6.69 -1.37 3.25
CA PHE A 110 5.57 -0.65 3.84
C PHE A 110 4.21 -1.14 3.30
N GLY A 111 4.24 -1.92 2.24
CA GLY A 111 3.08 -2.42 1.54
C GLY A 111 2.34 -1.36 0.73
N PRO A 112 1.49 -1.79 -0.20
CA PRO A 112 0.83 -0.91 -1.16
C PRO A 112 -0.14 0.08 -0.49
N GLY A 113 -0.67 -0.26 0.68
CA GLY A 113 -1.55 0.63 1.43
C GLY A 113 -0.84 1.89 1.93
N ARG A 114 0.35 1.73 2.53
CA ARG A 114 1.15 2.84 3.02
C ARG A 114 1.76 3.62 1.87
N GLU A 115 2.28 2.95 0.85
CA GLU A 115 2.81 3.60 -0.36
C GLU A 115 1.77 4.50 -1.02
N ARG A 116 0.54 4.00 -1.20
CA ARG A 116 -0.57 4.81 -1.73
C ARG A 116 -0.88 5.99 -0.81
N PHE A 117 -0.90 5.78 0.50
CA PHE A 117 -1.17 6.85 1.46
C PHE A 117 -0.08 7.94 1.40
N GLU A 118 1.20 7.58 1.35
CA GLU A 118 2.31 8.53 1.29
C GLU A 118 2.46 9.21 -0.07
N SER A 119 2.01 8.58 -1.16
CA SER A 119 1.91 9.24 -2.47
C SER A 119 0.97 10.46 -2.42
N VAL A 120 -0.03 10.43 -1.54
CA VAL A 120 -0.95 11.54 -1.30
C VAL A 120 -0.45 12.41 -0.15
N TRP A 121 0.03 11.83 0.95
CA TRP A 121 0.52 12.53 2.12
C TRP A 121 2.04 12.58 2.12
N THR A 122 2.58 13.47 1.30
CA THR A 122 4.01 13.73 1.22
C THR A 122 4.52 14.51 2.43
N LEU A 123 5.83 14.54 2.64
CA LEU A 123 6.47 15.34 3.69
C LEU A 123 6.04 16.82 3.65
N ALA A 124 5.90 17.40 2.46
CA ALA A 124 5.44 18.77 2.30
C ALA A 124 4.00 18.94 2.85
N ARG A 125 3.10 18.04 2.49
CA ARG A 125 1.71 18.07 2.98
C ARG A 125 1.60 17.83 4.47
N TYR A 126 2.45 16.98 5.04
CA TYR A 126 2.56 16.85 6.49
C TYR A 126 3.03 18.15 7.14
N ALA A 127 4.08 18.79 6.63
CA ALA A 127 4.55 20.06 7.16
C ALA A 127 3.46 21.14 7.13
N THR A 128 2.72 21.24 6.02
CA THR A 128 1.58 22.15 5.87
C THR A 128 0.47 21.83 6.87
N LEU A 129 0.09 20.55 7.03
CA LEU A 129 -0.91 20.12 8.01
C LEU A 129 -0.47 20.48 9.43
N THR A 130 0.77 20.18 9.80
CA THR A 130 1.33 20.48 11.12
C THR A 130 1.26 21.98 11.41
N ARG A 131 1.63 22.83 10.46
CA ARG A 131 1.50 24.29 10.59
C ARG A 131 0.06 24.71 10.88
N ILE A 132 -0.90 24.21 10.10
CA ILE A 132 -2.33 24.51 10.29
C ILE A 132 -2.80 24.05 11.69
N LEU A 133 -2.39 22.86 12.13
CA LEU A 133 -2.80 22.32 13.42
C LEU A 133 -2.20 23.09 14.60
N THR A 134 -0.99 23.63 14.47
CA THR A 134 -0.37 24.46 15.53
C THR A 134 -1.11 25.78 15.77
N GLU A 135 -1.87 26.27 14.78
CA GLU A 135 -2.70 27.47 14.92
C GLU A 135 -4.05 27.17 15.62
N ILE A 136 -4.41 25.90 15.78
CA ILE A 136 -5.64 25.46 16.43
C ILE A 136 -5.31 25.00 17.84
N PRO A 137 -5.94 25.56 18.89
CA PRO A 137 -5.81 25.04 20.25
C PRO A 137 -6.17 23.55 20.31
N ALA A 138 -5.33 22.73 20.98
CA ALA A 138 -5.43 21.27 20.97
C ALA A 138 -6.81 20.72 21.39
N TYR A 139 -7.52 21.43 22.27
CA TYR A 139 -8.86 21.03 22.73
C TYR A 139 -9.95 21.15 21.66
N LEU A 140 -9.68 21.83 20.53
CA LEU A 140 -10.60 21.94 19.40
C LEU A 140 -10.30 20.91 18.30
N TRP A 141 -9.21 20.14 18.37
CA TRP A 141 -8.80 19.26 17.28
C TRP A 141 -9.83 18.18 16.93
N SER A 142 -10.59 17.67 17.90
CA SER A 142 -11.63 16.66 17.67
C SER A 142 -12.85 17.17 16.89
N ASN A 143 -13.11 18.48 16.92
CA ASN A 143 -14.32 19.09 16.34
C ASN A 143 -14.01 20.11 15.23
N ALA A 144 -12.78 20.59 15.13
CA ALA A 144 -12.43 21.72 14.27
C ALA A 144 -12.32 21.34 12.79
N LEU A 145 -11.94 20.11 12.46
CA LEU A 145 -11.67 19.72 11.08
C LEU A 145 -12.03 18.24 10.84
N THR A 146 -13.01 18.00 9.96
CA THR A 146 -13.20 16.66 9.38
C THR A 146 -12.04 16.32 8.46
N SER A 147 -11.79 15.03 8.18
CA SER A 147 -10.72 14.61 7.26
C SER A 147 -10.82 15.28 5.88
N ALA A 148 -12.06 15.50 5.39
CA ALA A 148 -12.30 16.22 4.14
C ALA A 148 -11.90 17.70 4.21
N GLU A 149 -12.14 18.36 5.34
CA GLU A 149 -11.74 19.76 5.57
C GLU A 149 -10.22 19.88 5.68
N GLN A 150 -9.56 18.92 6.34
CA GLN A 150 -8.09 18.84 6.40
C GLN A 150 -7.49 18.71 5.01
N HIS A 151 -7.98 17.77 4.19
CA HIS A 151 -7.52 17.58 2.82
C HIS A 151 -7.68 18.86 1.99
N ARG A 152 -8.85 19.51 2.04
CA ARG A 152 -9.11 20.76 1.30
C ARG A 152 -8.16 21.89 1.71
N ARG A 153 -7.91 22.05 3.01
CA ARG A 153 -7.03 23.11 3.53
C ARG A 153 -5.57 22.86 3.17
N VAL A 154 -5.11 21.62 3.28
CA VAL A 154 -3.75 21.23 2.87
C VAL A 154 -3.58 21.38 1.36
N ASP A 155 -4.54 20.92 0.55
CA ASP A 155 -4.53 21.10 -0.91
C ASP A 155 -4.43 22.58 -1.30
N ARG A 156 -5.23 23.43 -0.67
CA ARG A 156 -5.20 24.87 -0.92
C ARG A 156 -3.85 25.48 -0.54
N ALA A 157 -3.32 25.13 0.63
CA ALA A 157 -2.07 25.69 1.13
C ALA A 157 -0.87 25.23 0.30
N VAL A 158 -0.79 23.95 -0.07
CA VAL A 158 0.28 23.44 -0.94
C VAL A 158 0.19 24.04 -2.34
N ARG A 159 -1.01 24.15 -2.93
CA ARG A 159 -1.16 24.84 -4.24
C ARG A 159 -0.71 26.30 -4.19
N LEU A 160 -0.96 27.00 -3.08
CA LEU A 160 -0.51 28.38 -2.91
C LEU A 160 1.01 28.47 -2.73
N GLU A 161 1.62 27.52 -2.02
CA GLU A 161 3.07 27.41 -1.86
C GLU A 161 3.77 27.05 -3.19
N ASP A 162 3.19 26.13 -3.98
CA ASP A 162 3.64 25.75 -5.33
C ASP A 162 3.53 26.94 -6.31
N LEU A 163 2.42 27.67 -6.28
CA LEU A 163 2.24 28.89 -7.08
C LEU A 163 3.20 30.01 -6.65
N ALA A 164 3.53 30.12 -5.36
CA ALA A 164 4.51 31.07 -4.85
C ALA A 164 5.95 30.68 -5.23
N THR A 165 6.29 29.38 -5.28
CA THR A 165 7.60 28.90 -5.75
C THR A 165 7.74 28.94 -7.28
N CYS A 166 6.64 28.96 -8.02
CA CYS A 166 6.60 29.15 -9.48
C CYS A 166 6.97 30.58 -9.94
N THR A 167 7.38 31.49 -9.04
CA THR A 167 7.80 32.86 -9.35
C THR A 167 9.29 33.02 -9.65
N LYS A 168 10.07 31.93 -9.77
CA LYS A 168 11.46 32.02 -10.24
C LYS A 168 11.44 32.44 -11.72
N PRO A 169 12.11 33.54 -12.10
CA PRO A 169 11.99 34.10 -13.45
C PRO A 169 12.46 33.08 -14.51
N PRO A 170 11.85 33.07 -15.71
CA PRO A 170 12.28 32.18 -16.78
C PRO A 170 13.77 32.45 -17.10
N PRO A 171 14.56 31.40 -17.43
CA PRO A 171 15.93 31.61 -17.88
C PRO A 171 15.95 32.52 -19.12
N PRO A 172 16.98 33.38 -19.29
CA PRO A 172 17.02 34.35 -20.38
C PRO A 172 16.95 33.64 -21.73
N ALA A 173 16.17 34.25 -22.64
CA ALA A 173 15.75 33.71 -23.93
C ALA A 173 16.87 33.02 -24.70
N CYS A 174 16.73 31.71 -24.90
CA CYS A 174 17.46 30.99 -25.93
C CYS A 174 16.63 31.04 -27.23
N GLN A 175 17.28 31.48 -28.30
CA GLN A 175 16.67 31.90 -29.56
C GLN A 175 15.82 30.81 -30.23
N ALA A 176 14.81 31.29 -30.95
CA ALA A 176 13.80 30.54 -31.68
C ALA A 176 14.38 29.41 -32.55
N HIS A 177 13.81 28.21 -32.41
CA HIS A 177 13.71 27.27 -33.51
C HIS A 177 12.25 26.84 -33.65
N GLU A 178 11.67 27.32 -34.74
CA GLU A 178 10.36 26.99 -35.28
C GLU A 178 10.27 25.47 -35.52
N VAL A 179 9.36 24.78 -34.83
CA VAL A 179 8.93 23.43 -35.23
C VAL A 179 7.41 23.38 -35.22
N ARG A 180 6.91 23.12 -36.43
CA ARG A 180 5.51 23.14 -36.89
C ARG A 180 4.61 22.19 -36.11
N GLU A 181 3.36 22.63 -35.98
CA GLU A 181 2.21 21.87 -35.48
C GLU A 181 1.99 20.56 -36.25
N ALA A 182 1.76 19.47 -35.52
CA ALA A 182 1.08 18.28 -36.02
C ALA A 182 0.02 17.88 -34.99
N GLY A 183 -1.25 18.02 -35.39
CA GLY A 183 -2.42 17.76 -34.57
C GLY A 183 -2.59 16.29 -34.20
N TRP A 184 -3.16 16.07 -33.01
CA TRP A 184 -3.65 14.77 -32.56
C TRP A 184 -4.96 14.41 -33.29
N ALA A 185 -4.99 13.18 -33.80
CA ALA A 185 -6.19 12.36 -33.93
C ALA A 185 -6.14 11.28 -32.84
#